data_AF-A0AA36N3M6-F1
#
_entry.id   AF-A0AA36N3M6-F1
#
_cell.length_a   1.000
_cell.length_b   1.000
_cell.length_c   1.000
_cell.angle_alpha   90.00
_cell.angle_beta   90.00
_cell.angle_gamma   90.00
#
_symmetry.space_group_name_H-M   'P 1'
#
loop_
_entity.id
_entity.type
_entity.pdbx_description
1 polymer ?
#
loop_
_entity_poly.entity_id
_entity_poly.type
_entity_poly.pdbx_seq_one_letter_code
_entity_poly.pdbx_strand_id
1 'polypeptide(L)'
;MLTTVGEDKTPKRSASAVSEASVSAKASPKRKLRGPRDQKPVEMKPSHWRSRIAGLASRLSPGTFGLRKDAYELQESVEYFSKSNGIWTAAVITSSGQFDKEGNPSYHIRVGRQRRYRIPLEQLRPVLQPGEPAGFFSVPDSKWISVKISGVVGDSHMLGYRLEALGETKGEKNPSSVAGRLRRHFNSSDRVRVYLGPLLGWAEALVVEDAVEAAEEVPGQRMADDAKEGGAPSKARDKEPKADQAQSEKQPAVTAKPEPKAEEPEQTPLQSPEVTVKVRMLQEDPEDGEVLEMLSGYVRFAANE
;
A
#
# COMPACT_ATOMS: atom_id res chain seq x y z
N MET A 1 31.96 -39.57 -17.99
CA MET A 1 33.09 -39.93 -17.10
C MET A 1 32.84 -39.28 -15.75
N LEU A 2 32.85 -40.11 -14.69
CA LEU A 2 33.01 -39.79 -13.25
C LEU A 2 31.93 -38.87 -12.61
N THR A 3 30.83 -39.37 -12.04
CA THR A 3 30.64 -39.87 -10.65
C THR A 3 31.40 -39.13 -9.55
N THR A 4 30.70 -38.46 -8.64
CA THR A 4 30.94 -38.59 -7.18
C THR A 4 29.63 -38.37 -6.42
N VAL A 5 29.30 -39.40 -5.63
CA VAL A 5 28.25 -39.50 -4.62
C VAL A 5 28.86 -39.01 -3.31
N GLY A 6 28.13 -38.18 -2.55
CA GLY A 6 28.54 -37.73 -1.22
C GLY A 6 27.52 -38.15 -0.16
N GLU A 7 27.83 -39.24 0.54
CA GLU A 7 27.21 -39.71 1.79
C GLU A 7 27.44 -38.68 2.91
N ASP A 8 26.38 -38.24 3.59
CA ASP A 8 25.82 -38.77 4.86
C ASP A 8 26.72 -38.56 6.10
N LYS A 9 26.29 -37.65 6.98
CA LYS A 9 26.57 -37.67 8.44
C LYS A 9 25.49 -36.89 9.19
N THR A 10 24.44 -37.59 9.60
CA THR A 10 23.52 -37.12 10.65
C THR A 10 24.15 -37.34 12.03
N PRO A 11 24.25 -36.31 12.90
CA PRO A 11 24.72 -36.51 14.27
C PRO A 11 23.63 -37.10 15.17
N LYS A 12 23.92 -38.26 15.76
CA LYS A 12 23.19 -38.86 16.89
C LYS A 12 23.12 -37.86 18.05
N ARG A 13 21.92 -37.38 18.39
CA ARG A 13 21.65 -36.70 19.66
C ARG A 13 21.56 -37.74 20.78
N SER A 14 22.52 -37.67 21.69
CA SER A 14 22.52 -38.37 22.98
C SER A 14 21.39 -37.83 23.88
N ALA A 15 20.58 -38.74 24.41
CA ALA A 15 19.58 -38.45 25.44
C ALA A 15 20.29 -38.21 26.79
N SER A 16 20.23 -36.98 27.30
CA SER A 16 20.62 -36.67 28.68
C SER A 16 19.43 -36.88 29.60
N ALA A 17 19.61 -37.76 30.58
CA ALA A 17 18.70 -37.97 31.70
C ALA A 17 18.64 -36.70 32.55
N VAL A 18 17.42 -36.18 32.77
CA VAL A 18 17.16 -35.09 33.71
C VAL A 18 16.64 -35.72 34.99
N SER A 19 17.40 -35.56 36.07
CA SER A 19 17.08 -35.95 37.43
C SER A 19 15.95 -35.09 38.00
N GLU A 20 14.89 -35.73 38.49
CA GLU A 20 13.81 -35.11 39.24
C GLU A 20 14.32 -34.61 40.61
N ALA A 21 14.41 -33.30 40.78
CA ALA A 21 14.61 -32.66 42.08
C ALA A 21 13.24 -32.33 42.69
N SER A 22 12.88 -33.06 43.75
CA SER A 22 11.66 -32.89 44.53
C SER A 22 11.77 -31.62 45.39
N VAL A 23 11.21 -30.51 44.92
CA VAL A 23 11.13 -29.27 45.72
C VAL A 23 9.81 -29.23 46.49
N SER A 24 9.94 -29.38 47.81
CA SER A 24 8.86 -29.27 48.80
C SER A 24 8.27 -27.86 48.81
N ALA A 25 7.10 -27.68 48.19
CA ALA A 25 6.36 -26.42 48.19
C ALA A 25 5.70 -26.16 49.56
N LYS A 26 6.16 -25.13 50.27
CA LYS A 26 5.45 -24.53 51.40
C LYS A 26 4.20 -23.81 50.87
N ALA A 27 3.05 -24.14 51.43
CA ALA A 27 1.75 -23.58 51.07
C ALA A 27 1.72 -22.05 51.35
N SER A 28 1.75 -21.27 50.28
CA SER A 28 1.48 -19.82 50.32
C SER A 28 -0.01 -19.55 50.63
N PRO A 29 -0.32 -18.51 51.42
CA PRO A 29 -1.70 -18.16 51.75
C PRO A 29 -2.49 -17.81 50.49
N LYS A 30 -3.66 -18.45 50.34
CA LYS A 30 -4.63 -18.22 49.26
C LYS A 30 -5.06 -16.75 49.22
N ARG A 31 -4.34 -15.95 48.44
CA ARG A 31 -4.77 -14.61 48.05
C ARG A 31 -5.98 -14.80 47.13
N LYS A 32 -7.17 -14.38 47.57
CA LYS A 32 -8.37 -14.31 46.71
C LYS A 32 -8.05 -13.37 45.56
N LEU A 33 -7.63 -13.94 44.42
CA LEU A 33 -7.55 -13.23 43.16
C LEU A 33 -8.98 -12.74 42.88
N ARG A 34 -9.18 -11.42 42.98
CA ARG A 34 -10.37 -10.80 42.42
C ARG A 34 -10.36 -11.18 40.95
N GLY A 35 -11.41 -11.87 40.49
CA GLY A 35 -11.55 -12.24 39.09
C GLY A 35 -11.33 -11.01 38.20
N PRO A 36 -10.82 -11.21 36.97
CA PRO A 36 -10.62 -10.13 36.03
C PRO A 36 -11.92 -9.33 35.94
N ARG A 37 -11.87 -8.05 36.34
CA ARG A 37 -12.98 -7.14 36.11
C ARG A 37 -13.20 -7.14 34.61
N ASP A 38 -14.43 -7.40 34.17
CA ASP A 38 -14.92 -7.20 32.81
C ASP A 38 -14.76 -5.71 32.41
N GLN A 39 -13.52 -5.29 32.18
CA GLN A 39 -13.24 -3.99 31.60
C GLN A 39 -13.36 -4.19 30.10
N LYS A 40 -14.46 -3.68 29.55
CA LYS A 40 -14.57 -3.52 28.10
C LYS A 40 -13.32 -2.80 27.59
N PRO A 41 -12.68 -3.28 26.52
CA PRO A 41 -11.54 -2.60 25.91
C PRO A 41 -11.91 -1.14 25.66
N VAL A 42 -11.09 -0.22 26.16
CA VAL A 42 -11.31 1.21 25.94
C VAL A 42 -10.98 1.51 24.49
N GLU A 43 -12.00 1.64 23.65
CA GLU A 43 -11.83 2.05 22.25
C GLU A 43 -11.30 3.49 22.20
N MET A 44 -10.03 3.66 21.85
CA MET A 44 -9.42 4.98 21.69
C MET A 44 -9.54 5.47 20.24
N LYS A 45 -9.98 6.72 20.08
CA LYS A 45 -10.03 7.36 18.75
C LYS A 45 -8.61 7.57 18.18
N PRO A 46 -8.42 7.44 16.84
CA PRO A 46 -7.15 7.65 16.15
C PRO A 46 -6.43 8.98 16.47
N SER A 47 -7.16 10.06 16.66
CA SER A 47 -6.55 11.37 16.98
C SER A 47 -5.93 11.42 18.38
N HIS A 48 -6.52 10.69 19.35
CA HIS A 48 -6.07 10.70 20.73
C HIS A 48 -4.79 9.89 20.95
N TRP A 49 -4.58 8.78 20.24
CA TRP A 49 -3.35 7.99 20.39
C TRP A 49 -2.12 8.77 19.90
N ARG A 50 -2.21 9.39 18.72
CA ARG A 50 -1.12 10.21 18.16
C ARG A 50 -0.73 11.32 19.12
N SER A 51 -1.73 11.95 19.75
CA SER A 51 -1.52 13.01 20.74
C SER A 51 -0.80 12.53 22.00
N ARG A 52 -1.11 11.32 22.51
CA ARG A 52 -0.42 10.76 23.70
C ARG A 52 1.03 10.38 23.39
N ILE A 53 1.30 9.76 22.23
CA ILE A 53 2.66 9.41 21.83
C ILE A 53 3.48 10.68 21.53
N ALA A 54 2.90 11.67 20.84
CA ALA A 54 3.55 12.97 20.61
C ALA A 54 3.84 13.73 21.93
N GLY A 55 2.93 13.64 22.91
CA GLY A 55 3.13 14.20 24.25
C GLY A 55 4.28 13.54 25.03
N LEU A 56 4.49 12.23 24.85
CA LEU A 56 5.67 11.53 25.37
C LEU A 56 6.95 11.94 24.63
N ALA A 57 6.87 12.06 23.30
CA ALA A 57 8.02 12.41 22.47
C ALA A 57 8.54 13.84 22.71
N SER A 58 7.64 14.80 22.92
CA SER A 58 7.99 16.20 23.21
C SER A 58 8.66 16.42 24.57
N ARG A 59 8.54 15.45 25.50
CA ARG A 59 9.21 15.49 26.81
C ARG A 59 10.63 14.93 26.78
N LEU A 60 10.98 14.17 25.74
CA LEU A 60 12.34 13.70 25.54
C LEU A 60 13.16 14.86 24.96
N SER A 61 14.23 15.22 25.67
CA SER A 61 15.03 16.39 25.37
C SER A 61 15.54 16.36 23.92
N PRO A 62 15.55 17.51 23.20
CA PRO A 62 15.98 17.60 21.81
C PRO A 62 17.38 17.03 21.52
N GLY A 63 18.23 16.87 22.54
CA GLY A 63 19.59 16.32 22.41
C GLY A 63 19.69 14.80 22.21
N THR A 64 18.59 14.05 22.29
CA THR A 64 18.60 12.58 22.10
C THR A 64 18.50 12.21 20.62
N PHE A 65 19.37 12.78 19.78
CA PHE A 65 19.37 12.59 18.33
C PHE A 65 19.68 11.15 17.89
N GLY A 66 20.14 10.28 18.79
CA GLY A 66 20.48 8.88 18.48
C GLY A 66 19.35 7.86 18.57
N LEU A 67 18.13 8.25 18.96
CA LEU A 67 17.02 7.30 19.17
C LEU A 67 15.92 7.37 18.11
N ARG A 68 16.07 8.22 17.08
CA ARG A 68 15.07 8.31 16.02
C ARG A 68 15.25 7.17 15.03
N LYS A 69 14.22 6.36 14.88
CA LYS A 69 14.11 5.29 13.90
C LYS A 69 13.37 5.82 12.68
N ASP A 70 14.05 5.88 11.54
CA ASP A 70 13.42 6.21 10.28
C ASP A 70 12.51 5.07 9.81
N ALA A 71 11.46 5.42 9.06
CA ALA A 71 10.61 4.44 8.39
C ALA A 71 11.33 3.79 7.19
N TYR A 72 12.15 4.56 6.47
CA TYR A 72 12.92 4.05 5.34
C TYR A 72 14.40 4.41 5.48
N GLU A 73 15.26 3.53 5.00
CA GLU A 73 16.71 3.70 4.97
C GLU A 73 17.17 4.48 3.74
N LEU A 74 18.38 5.05 3.81
CA LEU A 74 18.98 5.73 2.67
C LEU A 74 19.27 4.73 1.54
N GLN A 75 18.94 5.09 0.30
CA GLN A 75 18.99 4.22 -0.89
C GLN A 75 17.98 3.06 -0.90
N GLU A 76 17.05 3.00 0.06
CA GLU A 76 15.97 2.02 0.00
C GLU A 76 15.07 2.24 -1.22
N SER A 77 14.67 1.14 -1.86
CA SER A 77 13.73 1.15 -2.98
C SER A 77 12.31 1.14 -2.46
N VAL A 78 11.53 2.12 -2.87
CA VAL A 78 10.13 2.31 -2.45
C VAL A 78 9.26 2.59 -3.67
N GLU A 79 7.95 2.55 -3.49
CA GLU A 79 7.02 3.14 -4.44
C GLU A 79 6.54 4.50 -3.92
N TYR A 80 6.42 5.45 -4.83
CA TYR A 80 5.91 6.79 -4.59
C TYR A 80 4.59 7.01 -5.33
N PHE A 81 3.58 7.50 -4.62
CA PHE A 81 2.30 7.87 -5.22
C PHE A 81 2.33 9.30 -5.78
N SER A 82 2.28 9.42 -7.10
CA SER A 82 2.19 10.71 -7.77
C SER A 82 0.75 11.22 -7.77
N LYS A 83 0.41 12.14 -6.86
CA LYS A 83 -0.93 12.77 -6.79
C LYS A 83 -1.39 13.39 -8.10
N SER A 84 -0.48 13.97 -8.89
CA SER A 84 -0.84 14.59 -10.18
C SER A 84 -1.24 13.58 -11.24
N ASN A 85 -0.71 12.36 -11.16
CA ASN A 85 -0.91 11.34 -12.18
C ASN A 85 -1.79 10.18 -11.69
N GLY A 86 -2.12 10.14 -10.40
CA GLY A 86 -2.88 9.06 -9.78
C GLY A 86 -2.21 7.69 -9.85
N ILE A 87 -0.87 7.62 -9.92
CA ILE A 87 -0.13 6.36 -10.10
C ILE A 87 1.01 6.18 -9.10
N TRP A 88 1.22 4.92 -8.71
CA TRP A 88 2.43 4.48 -8.01
C TRP A 88 3.59 4.33 -8.99
N THR A 89 4.76 4.83 -8.62
CA THR A 89 5.99 4.79 -9.43
C THR A 89 7.19 4.40 -8.56
N ALA A 90 8.12 3.61 -9.10
CA ALA A 90 9.37 3.30 -8.40
C ALA A 90 10.16 4.55 -8.03
N ALA A 91 10.67 4.57 -6.81
CA ALA A 91 11.52 5.63 -6.29
C ALA A 91 12.61 5.07 -5.38
N VAL A 92 13.64 5.87 -5.14
CA VAL A 92 14.72 5.56 -4.20
C VAL A 92 14.84 6.67 -3.17
N ILE A 93 14.96 6.31 -1.90
CA ILE A 93 15.18 7.27 -0.80
C ILE A 93 16.57 7.91 -0.93
N THR A 94 16.63 9.24 -0.84
CA THR A 94 17.87 10.03 -1.01
C THR A 94 18.23 10.89 0.19
N SER A 95 17.42 10.88 1.25
CA SER A 95 17.72 11.53 2.53
C SER A 95 17.24 10.67 3.69
N SER A 96 17.76 10.91 4.88
CA SER A 96 17.14 10.48 6.13
C SER A 96 15.76 11.14 6.33
N GLY A 97 14.99 10.62 7.27
CA GLY A 97 13.67 11.13 7.65
C GLY A 97 13.73 12.55 8.22
N GLN A 98 12.94 13.46 7.65
CA GLN A 98 12.68 14.78 8.21
C GLN A 98 11.33 14.76 8.92
N PHE A 99 11.33 15.01 10.22
CA PHE A 99 10.14 14.91 11.06
C PHE A 99 9.52 16.29 11.29
N ASP A 100 8.20 16.40 11.12
CA ASP A 100 7.42 17.58 11.49
C ASP A 100 7.23 17.67 13.03
N LYS A 101 6.45 18.65 13.49
CA LYS A 101 6.19 18.86 14.93
C LYS A 101 5.34 17.73 15.53
N GLU A 102 4.54 17.09 14.69
CA GLU A 102 3.65 15.99 15.01
C GLU A 102 4.37 14.63 14.98
N GLY A 103 5.63 14.61 14.51
CA GLY A 103 6.46 13.40 14.41
C GLY A 103 6.20 12.57 13.16
N ASN A 104 5.52 13.11 12.14
CA ASN A 104 5.37 12.44 10.85
C ASN A 104 6.65 12.62 10.03
N PRO A 105 7.24 11.54 9.50
CA PRO A 105 8.43 11.64 8.66
C PRO A 105 8.08 12.04 7.23
N SER A 106 9.00 12.76 6.62
CA SER A 106 9.03 13.08 5.20
C SER A 106 10.43 12.81 4.63
N TYR A 107 10.50 12.48 3.35
CA TYR A 107 11.72 12.01 2.69
C TYR A 107 12.00 12.77 1.40
N HIS A 108 13.27 12.89 1.03
CA HIS A 108 13.66 13.25 -0.32
C HIS A 108 13.81 11.96 -1.13
N ILE A 109 13.20 11.91 -2.31
CA ILE A 109 13.25 10.71 -3.17
C ILE A 109 13.77 11.05 -4.55
N ARG A 110 14.21 10.02 -5.27
CA ARG A 110 14.53 10.08 -6.69
C ARG A 110 13.63 9.14 -7.48
N VAL A 111 12.91 9.70 -8.45
CA VAL A 111 12.05 8.99 -9.40
C VAL A 111 12.74 9.05 -10.78
N GLY A 112 13.38 7.95 -11.19
CA GLY A 112 14.27 7.95 -12.36
C GLY A 112 15.41 8.97 -12.22
N ARG A 113 15.38 10.04 -13.05
CA ARG A 113 16.37 11.14 -12.98
C ARG A 113 15.87 12.36 -12.19
N GLN A 114 14.59 12.39 -11.83
CA GLN A 114 14.00 13.54 -11.14
C GLN A 114 14.12 13.38 -9.62
N ARG A 115 14.43 14.47 -8.93
CA ARG A 115 14.40 14.53 -7.46
C ARG A 115 13.09 15.15 -7.00
N ARG A 116 12.51 14.59 -5.93
CA ARG A 116 11.35 15.14 -5.23
C ARG A 116 11.70 15.32 -3.76
N TYR A 117 11.22 16.39 -3.16
CA TYR A 117 11.60 16.79 -1.81
C TYR A 117 10.39 16.77 -0.88
N ARG A 118 10.63 16.46 0.40
CA ARG A 118 9.64 16.45 1.49
C ARG A 118 8.38 15.64 1.17
N ILE A 119 8.57 14.44 0.63
CA ILE A 119 7.48 13.51 0.36
C ILE A 119 7.04 12.88 1.69
N PRO A 120 5.77 13.04 2.09
CA PRO A 120 5.29 12.48 3.34
C PRO A 120 5.21 10.95 3.28
N LEU A 121 5.31 10.30 4.43
CA LEU A 121 5.26 8.84 4.56
C LEU A 121 4.02 8.22 3.88
N GLU A 122 2.85 8.85 3.97
CA GLU A 122 1.60 8.40 3.35
C GLU A 122 1.65 8.29 1.80
N GLN A 123 2.63 8.92 1.14
CA GLN A 123 2.82 8.82 -0.31
C GLN A 123 3.90 7.82 -0.68
N LEU A 124 4.46 7.10 0.30
CA LEU A 124 5.48 6.10 0.11
C LEU A 124 4.94 4.75 0.58
N ARG A 125 5.33 3.68 -0.10
CA ARG A 125 5.13 2.32 0.39
C ARG A 125 6.30 1.44 0.00
N PRO A 126 6.53 0.32 0.70
CA PRO A 126 7.50 -0.67 0.24
C PRO A 126 7.07 -1.28 -1.10
N VAL A 127 8.04 -1.66 -1.92
CA VAL A 127 7.81 -2.42 -3.17
C VAL A 127 7.11 -3.75 -2.85
N LEU A 128 6.08 -4.10 -3.62
CA LEU A 128 5.34 -5.36 -3.43
C LEU A 128 6.26 -6.54 -3.74
N GLN A 129 6.25 -7.55 -2.86
CA GLN A 129 7.17 -8.68 -3.01
C GLN A 129 6.51 -9.86 -3.71
N PRO A 130 7.27 -10.68 -4.47
CA PRO A 130 6.77 -11.95 -4.99
C PRO A 130 6.24 -12.83 -3.84
N GLY A 131 5.05 -13.39 -4.03
CA GLY A 131 4.33 -14.18 -3.04
C GLY A 131 3.29 -13.39 -2.24
N GLU A 132 3.34 -12.06 -2.27
CA GLU A 132 2.48 -11.20 -1.45
C GLU A 132 1.03 -11.16 -1.97
N PRO A 133 0.01 -11.25 -1.10
CA PRO A 133 -1.38 -11.03 -1.48
C PRO A 133 -1.63 -9.54 -1.79
N ALA A 134 -2.40 -9.29 -2.84
CA ALA A 134 -2.74 -7.94 -3.27
C ALA A 134 -4.17 -7.90 -3.86
N GLY A 135 -4.73 -6.70 -3.93
CA GLY A 135 -5.91 -6.41 -4.72
C GLY A 135 -5.52 -5.83 -6.08
N PHE A 136 -6.13 -6.32 -7.15
CA PHE A 136 -6.00 -5.77 -8.50
C PHE A 136 -7.34 -5.25 -8.99
N PHE A 137 -7.38 -4.01 -9.48
CA PHE A 137 -8.61 -3.46 -10.05
C PHE A 137 -8.80 -3.95 -11.50
N SER A 138 -9.76 -4.87 -11.68
CA SER A 138 -10.20 -5.35 -12.99
C SER A 138 -11.09 -4.29 -13.63
N VAL A 139 -10.58 -3.64 -14.70
CA VAL A 139 -11.36 -2.67 -15.47
C VAL A 139 -12.59 -3.31 -16.15
N PRO A 140 -12.49 -4.50 -16.80
CA PRO A 140 -13.65 -5.14 -17.42
C PRO A 140 -14.78 -5.45 -16.45
N ASP A 141 -14.44 -5.81 -15.21
CA ASP A 141 -15.42 -6.16 -14.18
C ASP A 141 -15.76 -4.99 -13.25
N SER A 142 -15.11 -3.83 -13.41
CA SER A 142 -15.16 -2.68 -12.50
C SER A 142 -15.06 -3.05 -11.02
N LYS A 143 -14.21 -4.03 -10.68
CA LYS A 143 -14.09 -4.55 -9.31
C LYS A 143 -12.65 -4.88 -8.95
N TRP A 144 -12.36 -4.80 -7.66
CA TRP A 144 -11.13 -5.34 -7.11
C TRP A 144 -11.22 -6.86 -7.04
N ILE A 145 -10.18 -7.54 -7.51
CA ILE A 145 -10.03 -8.99 -7.40
C ILE A 145 -8.77 -9.32 -6.60
N SER A 146 -8.83 -10.39 -5.82
CA SER A 146 -7.69 -10.88 -5.07
C SER A 146 -6.68 -11.53 -6.02
N VAL A 147 -5.44 -11.07 -5.93
CA VAL A 147 -4.31 -11.59 -6.69
C VAL A 147 -3.13 -11.86 -5.76
N LYS A 148 -2.16 -12.60 -6.27
CA LYS A 148 -0.86 -12.80 -5.66
C LYS A 148 0.21 -12.27 -6.61
N ILE A 149 1.19 -11.56 -6.08
CA ILE A 149 2.31 -11.07 -6.89
C ILE A 149 3.19 -12.27 -7.25
N SER A 150 3.31 -12.60 -8.53
CA SER A 150 4.19 -13.70 -8.98
C SER A 150 5.59 -13.21 -9.37
N GLY A 151 5.73 -11.92 -9.64
CA GLY A 151 7.03 -11.31 -9.90
C GLY A 151 6.95 -9.82 -10.16
N VAL A 152 8.10 -9.16 -10.11
CA VAL A 152 8.25 -7.76 -10.50
C VAL A 152 8.61 -7.71 -11.98
N VAL A 153 7.96 -6.84 -12.74
CA VAL A 153 8.24 -6.61 -14.17
C VAL A 153 8.42 -5.14 -14.40
N GLY A 154 9.55 -4.73 -14.96
CA GLY A 154 9.76 -3.33 -15.22
C GLY A 154 11.13 -3.05 -15.80
N ASP A 155 11.21 -1.95 -16.53
CA ASP A 155 12.46 -1.28 -16.85
C ASP A 155 12.77 -0.24 -15.76
N SER A 156 13.82 0.56 -15.95
CA SER A 156 14.23 1.57 -14.97
C SER A 156 13.21 2.69 -14.73
N HIS A 157 12.10 2.73 -15.49
CA HIS A 157 11.15 3.84 -15.50
C HIS A 157 9.72 3.44 -15.15
N MET A 158 9.30 2.20 -15.44
CA MET A 158 7.98 1.69 -15.09
C MET A 158 8.10 0.44 -14.23
N LEU A 159 7.54 0.52 -13.03
CA LEU A 159 7.37 -0.62 -12.14
C LEU A 159 6.01 -1.25 -12.39
N GLY A 160 6.04 -2.50 -12.82
CA GLY A 160 4.88 -3.35 -12.98
C GLY A 160 5.07 -4.67 -12.26
N TYR A 161 4.03 -5.47 -12.28
CA TYR A 161 3.97 -6.74 -11.57
C TYR A 161 3.29 -7.78 -12.43
N ARG A 162 3.83 -9.00 -12.39
CA ARG A 162 3.10 -10.20 -12.82
C ARG A 162 2.20 -10.63 -11.68
N LEU A 163 0.95 -10.92 -12.03
CA LEU A 163 -0.09 -11.27 -11.08
C LEU A 163 -0.57 -12.70 -11.35
N GLU A 164 -0.94 -13.38 -10.29
CA GLU A 164 -1.64 -14.66 -10.30
C GLU A 164 -3.00 -14.44 -9.62
N ALA A 165 -4.10 -14.58 -10.35
CA ALA A 165 -5.43 -14.39 -9.78
C ALA A 165 -5.77 -15.53 -8.82
N LEU A 166 -6.29 -15.21 -7.63
CA LEU A 166 -6.62 -16.18 -6.59
C LEU A 166 -8.08 -16.70 -6.69
N GLY A 167 -8.70 -16.62 -7.88
CA GLY A 167 -10.07 -17.06 -8.14
C GLY A 167 -10.39 -17.20 -9.62
N GLU A 168 -11.60 -17.66 -9.93
CA GLU A 168 -12.06 -17.81 -11.32
C GLU A 168 -12.33 -16.43 -11.95
N THR A 169 -11.38 -15.91 -12.70
CA THR A 169 -11.59 -14.73 -13.55
C THR A 169 -12.00 -15.17 -14.95
N LYS A 170 -12.97 -14.46 -15.54
CA LYS A 170 -13.37 -14.68 -16.93
C LYS A 170 -12.31 -14.07 -17.86
N GLY A 171 -11.25 -14.82 -18.16
CA GLY A 171 -10.52 -14.64 -19.41
C GLY A 171 -9.09 -14.10 -19.35
N GLU A 172 -8.53 -13.76 -18.19
CA GLU A 172 -7.16 -13.25 -18.11
C GLU A 172 -6.26 -14.19 -17.27
N LYS A 173 -5.55 -15.09 -17.95
CA LYS A 173 -4.49 -15.90 -17.33
C LYS A 173 -3.23 -15.04 -17.24
N ASN A 174 -2.91 -14.60 -16.02
CA ASN A 174 -1.72 -13.83 -15.66
C ASN A 174 -1.70 -12.38 -16.15
N PRO A 175 -2.59 -11.50 -15.64
CA PRO A 175 -2.51 -10.09 -15.96
C PRO A 175 -1.15 -9.53 -15.52
N SER A 176 -0.46 -8.84 -16.42
CA SER A 176 0.61 -7.93 -16.05
C SER A 176 0.01 -6.56 -15.79
N SER A 177 0.31 -5.97 -14.63
CA SER A 177 -0.29 -4.68 -14.26
C SER A 177 0.77 -3.64 -13.90
N VAL A 178 0.41 -2.39 -14.17
CA VAL A 178 1.11 -1.21 -13.63
C VAL A 178 0.76 -1.09 -12.13
N ALA A 179 1.73 -0.66 -11.32
CA ALA A 179 1.56 -0.49 -9.87
C ALA A 179 0.32 0.33 -9.46
N GLY A 180 -0.16 1.25 -10.32
CA GLY A 180 -1.35 2.07 -10.08
C GLY A 180 -2.68 1.31 -9.95
N ARG A 181 -2.78 0.07 -10.46
CA ARG A 181 -3.99 -0.77 -10.30
C ARG A 181 -3.84 -1.81 -9.19
N LEU A 182 -2.78 -1.71 -8.39
CA LEU A 182 -2.46 -2.64 -7.33
C LEU A 182 -2.49 -1.94 -5.98
N ARG A 183 -3.15 -2.60 -5.03
CA ARG A 183 -3.12 -2.26 -3.61
C ARG A 183 -2.72 -3.49 -2.82
N ARG A 184 -2.07 -3.31 -1.67
CA ARG A 184 -1.91 -4.41 -0.72
C ARG A 184 -3.28 -4.83 -0.21
N HIS A 185 -3.45 -6.12 0.07
CA HIS A 185 -4.68 -6.66 0.61
C HIS A 185 -4.33 -7.41 1.89
N PHE A 186 -5.03 -7.07 2.97
CA PHE A 186 -4.82 -7.69 4.27
C PHE A 186 -6.07 -8.40 4.72
N ASN A 187 -5.93 -9.69 4.97
CA ASN A 187 -6.95 -10.49 5.60
C ASN A 187 -6.85 -10.35 7.12
N SER A 188 -7.94 -10.66 7.80
CA SER A 188 -7.98 -10.84 9.23
C SER A 188 -6.93 -11.86 9.65
N SER A 189 -6.21 -11.53 10.71
CA SER A 189 -5.06 -12.27 11.26
C SER A 189 -3.76 -12.18 10.46
N ASP A 190 -3.70 -11.40 9.36
CA ASP A 190 -2.42 -11.15 8.69
C ASP A 190 -1.48 -10.35 9.60
N ARG A 191 -0.20 -10.71 9.56
CA ARG A 191 0.88 -9.98 10.24
C ARG A 191 1.34 -8.83 9.36
N VAL A 192 1.26 -7.61 9.89
CA VAL A 192 1.67 -6.38 9.23
C VAL A 192 2.69 -5.63 10.07
N ARG A 193 3.47 -4.75 9.44
CA ARG A 193 4.36 -3.83 10.13
C ARG A 193 3.76 -2.43 10.05
N VAL A 194 3.66 -1.77 11.19
CA VAL A 194 3.13 -0.41 11.29
C VAL A 194 4.22 0.52 11.81
N TYR A 195 4.40 1.66 11.15
CA TYR A 195 5.29 2.69 11.63
C TYR A 195 4.61 3.52 12.72
N LEU A 196 5.10 3.41 13.96
CA LEU A 196 4.54 4.07 15.14
C LEU A 196 5.24 5.40 15.49
N GLY A 197 5.96 5.98 14.52
CA GLY A 197 6.68 7.23 14.70
C GLY A 197 8.16 7.05 15.09
N PRO A 198 8.91 8.16 15.21
CA PRO A 198 10.37 8.15 15.32
C PRO A 198 10.93 7.41 16.52
N LEU A 199 10.19 7.30 17.63
CA LEU A 199 10.73 6.69 18.84
C LEU A 199 10.58 5.17 18.84
N LEU A 200 9.46 4.67 18.29
CA LEU A 200 9.13 3.26 18.29
C LEU A 200 9.59 2.58 17.00
N GLY A 201 9.51 3.28 15.88
CA GLY A 201 9.81 2.75 14.55
C GLY A 201 8.72 1.82 14.04
N TRP A 202 9.11 0.86 13.21
CA TRP A 202 8.24 -0.23 12.77
C TRP A 202 7.99 -1.22 13.89
N ALA A 203 6.72 -1.57 14.12
CA ALA A 203 6.30 -2.59 15.06
C ALA A 203 5.36 -3.60 14.37
N GLU A 204 5.40 -4.85 14.80
CA GLU A 204 4.52 -5.90 14.27
C GLU A 204 3.10 -5.76 14.85
N ALA A 205 2.11 -5.98 13.99
CA ALA A 205 0.71 -5.98 14.37
C ALA A 205 -0.06 -7.07 13.63
N LEU A 206 -1.19 -7.48 14.20
CA LEU A 206 -2.16 -8.37 13.56
C LEU A 206 -3.36 -7.57 13.09
N VAL A 207 -3.81 -7.85 11.88
CA VAL A 207 -5.09 -7.33 11.38
C VAL A 207 -6.22 -8.01 12.13
N VAL A 208 -7.08 -7.23 12.78
CA VAL A 208 -8.16 -7.76 13.66
C VAL A 208 -9.44 -8.00 12.88
N GLU A 209 -9.75 -7.07 11.99
CA GLU A 209 -10.91 -7.10 11.11
C GLU A 209 -10.39 -6.84 9.71
N ASP A 210 -10.96 -7.55 8.74
CA ASP A 210 -10.72 -7.26 7.33
C ASP A 210 -10.92 -5.78 7.13
N ALA A 211 -10.05 -5.17 6.33
CA ALA A 211 -10.27 -3.80 5.89
C ALA A 211 -11.64 -3.77 5.23
N VAL A 212 -12.66 -3.27 5.95
CA VAL A 212 -14.00 -3.13 5.38
C VAL A 212 -13.84 -2.09 4.31
N GLU A 213 -13.81 -2.58 3.08
CA GLU A 213 -13.83 -1.75 1.90
C GLU A 213 -15.18 -1.03 1.96
N ALA A 214 -15.17 0.20 2.49
CA ALA A 214 -16.23 1.12 2.19
C ALA A 214 -16.30 1.09 0.67
N ALA A 215 -17.38 0.53 0.12
CA ALA A 215 -17.58 0.43 -1.31
C ALA A 215 -17.66 1.86 -1.83
N GLU A 216 -16.51 2.47 -2.05
CA GLU A 216 -16.42 3.76 -2.70
C GLU A 216 -16.93 3.51 -4.11
N GLU A 217 -18.13 4.03 -4.36
CA GLU A 217 -18.62 4.23 -5.71
C GLU A 217 -17.50 4.91 -6.48
N VAL A 218 -16.92 4.20 -7.45
CA VAL A 218 -15.80 4.69 -8.27
C VAL A 218 -16.20 6.07 -8.82
N PRO A 219 -15.56 7.17 -8.37
CA PRO A 219 -15.91 8.50 -8.83
C PRO A 219 -15.51 8.61 -10.31
N GLY A 220 -16.48 8.50 -11.20
CA GLY A 220 -16.24 8.56 -12.65
C GLY A 220 -17.16 7.69 -13.51
N GLN A 221 -17.91 6.74 -12.92
CA GLN A 221 -18.73 5.83 -13.73
C GLN A 221 -20.10 6.41 -14.16
N ARG A 222 -20.50 7.60 -13.67
CA ARG A 222 -21.78 8.23 -14.04
C ARG A 222 -21.79 9.06 -15.33
N MET A 223 -20.65 9.31 -15.97
CA MET A 223 -20.61 10.20 -17.15
C MET A 223 -20.82 9.50 -18.50
N ALA A 224 -20.82 8.16 -18.54
CA ALA A 224 -20.93 7.42 -19.81
C ALA A 224 -22.38 7.04 -20.19
N ASP A 225 -23.29 6.94 -19.21
CA ASP A 225 -24.64 6.42 -19.49
C ASP A 225 -25.67 7.52 -19.83
N ASP A 226 -25.45 8.77 -19.41
CA ASP A 226 -26.38 9.89 -19.72
C ASP A 226 -26.16 10.51 -21.13
N ALA A 227 -25.16 10.05 -21.89
CA ALA A 227 -24.90 10.57 -23.24
C ALA A 227 -25.70 9.87 -24.37
N LYS A 228 -26.60 8.93 -24.05
CA LYS A 228 -27.31 8.11 -25.06
C LYS A 228 -28.77 8.48 -25.34
N GLU A 229 -29.32 9.53 -24.74
CA GLU A 229 -30.68 10.04 -25.04
C GLU A 229 -30.72 11.32 -25.90
N GLY A 230 -29.61 11.69 -26.55
CA GLY A 230 -29.57 12.79 -27.52
C GLY A 230 -29.92 12.32 -28.93
N GLY A 231 -31.20 12.42 -29.30
CA GLY A 231 -31.75 12.02 -30.60
C GLY A 231 -31.00 12.56 -31.83
N ALA A 232 -30.90 11.70 -32.84
CA ALA A 232 -30.42 12.03 -34.17
C ALA A 232 -31.35 13.02 -34.89
N PRO A 233 -30.85 14.14 -35.45
CA PRO A 233 -31.50 14.77 -36.59
C PRO A 233 -31.03 14.06 -37.87
N SER A 234 -31.93 13.22 -38.37
CA SER A 234 -32.01 12.83 -39.78
C SER A 234 -31.85 14.06 -40.68
N LYS A 235 -30.77 14.12 -41.47
CA LYS A 235 -30.77 14.88 -42.73
C LYS A 235 -30.14 14.04 -43.84
N ALA A 236 -31.03 13.57 -44.70
CA ALA A 236 -30.79 13.22 -46.08
C ALA A 236 -29.93 14.29 -46.76
N ARG A 237 -28.95 13.87 -47.57
CA ARG A 237 -28.52 14.67 -48.70
C ARG A 237 -28.05 13.80 -49.86
N ASP A 238 -28.59 14.17 -51.00
CA ASP A 238 -28.62 13.52 -52.28
C ASP A 238 -27.27 13.33 -52.98
N LYS A 239 -27.38 12.43 -53.96
CA LYS A 239 -26.46 12.01 -55.03
C LYS A 239 -25.84 13.16 -55.86
N GLU A 240 -24.55 12.95 -56.21
CA GLU A 240 -23.83 13.15 -57.51
C GLU A 240 -23.93 14.47 -58.31
N PRO A 241 -23.07 14.75 -59.34
CA PRO A 241 -22.04 13.93 -60.01
C PRO A 241 -20.66 14.62 -60.27
N LYS A 242 -19.77 13.86 -60.91
CA LYS A 242 -18.48 14.24 -61.53
C LYS A 242 -18.59 15.31 -62.63
N ALA A 243 -17.55 16.15 -62.77
CA ALA A 243 -17.04 16.64 -64.05
C ALA A 243 -15.60 17.20 -63.91
N ASP A 244 -14.75 16.87 -64.90
CA ASP A 244 -13.40 17.38 -65.11
C ASP A 244 -13.38 18.88 -65.42
N GLN A 245 -12.38 19.62 -64.91
CA GLN A 245 -11.68 20.65 -65.71
C GLN A 245 -10.37 21.12 -65.07
N ALA A 246 -9.44 21.43 -65.96
CA ALA A 246 -8.04 21.73 -65.74
C ALA A 246 -7.76 23.22 -65.43
N GLN A 247 -6.48 23.46 -65.12
CA GLN A 247 -5.70 24.69 -65.25
C GLN A 247 -5.69 25.73 -64.10
N SER A 248 -4.47 25.88 -63.59
CA SER A 248 -3.73 27.15 -63.50
C SER A 248 -4.08 28.16 -62.41
N GLU A 249 -3.00 28.55 -61.71
CA GLU A 249 -2.70 29.86 -61.16
C GLU A 249 -3.05 30.19 -59.70
N LYS A 250 -1.97 30.63 -59.03
CA LYS A 250 -1.89 31.46 -57.83
C LYS A 250 -2.44 30.89 -56.53
N GLN A 251 -1.50 30.49 -55.69
CA GLN A 251 -1.65 30.40 -54.24
C GLN A 251 -1.98 31.80 -53.67
N PRO A 252 -3.12 31.99 -52.97
CA PRO A 252 -3.24 32.99 -51.94
C PRO A 252 -2.85 32.36 -50.59
N ALA A 253 -2.27 33.19 -49.73
CA ALA A 253 -1.92 32.86 -48.35
C ALA A 253 -3.14 32.26 -47.63
N VAL A 254 -3.02 31.00 -47.23
CA VAL A 254 -3.99 30.31 -46.38
C VAL A 254 -3.76 30.80 -44.96
N THR A 255 -4.55 31.79 -44.54
CA THR A 255 -4.76 32.12 -43.14
C THR A 255 -5.46 30.92 -42.51
N ALA A 256 -4.69 30.02 -41.89
CA ALA A 256 -5.20 28.87 -41.19
C ALA A 256 -6.13 29.34 -40.06
N LYS A 257 -7.43 29.14 -40.26
CA LYS A 257 -8.44 29.25 -39.21
C LYS A 257 -8.05 28.24 -38.12
N PRO A 258 -7.88 28.65 -36.85
CA PRO A 258 -7.54 27.72 -35.79
C PRO A 258 -8.66 26.68 -35.69
N GLU A 259 -8.31 25.40 -35.88
CA GLU A 259 -9.19 24.29 -35.53
C GLU A 259 -9.61 24.46 -34.07
N PRO A 260 -10.89 24.26 -33.73
CA PRO A 260 -11.31 24.22 -32.34
C PRO A 260 -10.55 23.08 -31.67
N LYS A 261 -9.65 23.42 -30.75
CA LYS A 261 -9.05 22.47 -29.82
C LYS A 261 -10.19 21.66 -29.21
N ALA A 262 -10.25 20.37 -29.52
CA ALA A 262 -11.09 19.45 -28.77
C ALA A 262 -10.71 19.63 -27.28
N GLU A 263 -11.70 20.01 -26.46
CA GLU A 263 -11.54 20.02 -25.01
C GLU A 263 -11.12 18.62 -24.59
N GLU A 264 -9.87 18.50 -24.17
CA GLU A 264 -9.34 17.30 -23.56
C GLU A 264 -10.17 17.07 -22.29
N PRO A 265 -10.82 15.90 -22.12
CA PRO A 265 -11.73 15.68 -21.01
C PRO A 265 -10.97 15.88 -19.71
N GLU A 266 -11.48 16.75 -18.83
CA GLU A 266 -10.96 16.94 -17.48
C GLU A 266 -10.93 15.58 -16.77
N GLN A 267 -9.72 15.03 -16.64
CA GLN A 267 -9.51 13.85 -15.80
C GLN A 267 -9.75 14.29 -14.36
N THR A 268 -10.87 13.86 -13.79
CA THR A 268 -11.12 14.04 -12.36
C THR A 268 -9.98 13.35 -11.61
N PRO A 269 -9.26 14.04 -10.72
CA PRO A 269 -8.14 13.45 -10.01
C PRO A 269 -8.63 12.23 -9.22
N LEU A 270 -8.08 11.06 -9.54
CA LEU A 270 -8.35 9.82 -8.81
C LEU A 270 -7.96 10.07 -7.35
N GLN A 271 -8.96 10.19 -6.47
CA GLN A 271 -8.70 10.18 -5.04
C GLN A 271 -8.20 8.78 -4.70
N SER A 272 -7.04 8.70 -4.05
CA SER A 272 -6.60 7.44 -3.47
C SER A 272 -7.65 7.05 -2.43
N PRO A 273 -8.15 5.81 -2.44
CA PRO A 273 -8.99 5.36 -1.33
C PRO A 273 -8.21 5.56 0.00
N GLU A 274 -8.91 5.65 1.13
CA GLU A 274 -8.28 5.52 2.45
C GLU A 274 -8.63 4.13 2.99
N VAL A 275 -7.61 3.31 3.30
CA VAL A 275 -7.84 1.99 3.93
C VAL A 275 -7.52 2.15 5.40
N THR A 276 -8.56 1.97 6.21
CA THR A 276 -8.42 1.97 7.66
C THR A 276 -8.47 0.53 8.12
N VAL A 277 -7.35 0.03 8.65
CA VAL A 277 -7.30 -1.32 9.23
C VAL A 277 -7.23 -1.21 10.74
N LYS A 278 -8.04 -2.02 11.41
CA LYS A 278 -7.96 -2.20 12.85
C LYS A 278 -6.84 -3.18 13.14
N VAL A 279 -5.79 -2.70 13.79
CA VAL A 279 -4.63 -3.53 14.11
C VAL A 279 -4.50 -3.74 15.61
N ARG A 280 -3.97 -4.91 15.95
CA ARG A 280 -3.59 -5.31 17.30
C ARG A 280 -2.08 -5.40 17.35
N MET A 281 -1.46 -4.54 18.16
CA MET A 281 0.00 -4.54 18.32
C MET A 281 0.45 -5.81 19.04
N LEU A 282 1.51 -6.44 18.54
CA LEU A 282 2.18 -7.55 19.24
C LEU A 282 3.35 -6.97 20.03
N GLN A 283 3.32 -7.09 21.35
CA GLN A 283 4.49 -6.87 22.18
C GLN A 283 4.93 -8.22 22.73
N GLU A 284 6.12 -8.65 22.33
CA GLU A 284 6.78 -9.79 22.94
C GLU A 284 7.29 -9.35 24.32
N ASP A 285 6.75 -9.94 25.39
CA ASP A 285 7.28 -9.75 26.73
C ASP A 285 8.60 -10.53 26.81
N PRO A 286 9.75 -9.87 27.08
CA PRO A 286 11.06 -10.49 26.95
C PRO A 286 11.32 -11.63 27.95
N GLU A 287 10.49 -11.79 28.99
CA GLU A 287 10.75 -12.77 30.06
C GLU A 287 9.84 -14.01 30.02
N ASP A 288 8.58 -13.90 29.57
CA ASP A 288 7.62 -15.01 29.69
C ASP A 288 6.94 -15.44 28.37
N GLY A 289 7.20 -14.76 27.25
CA GLY A 289 6.56 -15.08 25.96
C GLY A 289 5.04 -14.89 25.94
N GLU A 290 4.45 -14.33 27.01
CA GLU A 290 3.07 -13.87 27.01
C GLU A 290 2.97 -12.59 26.16
N VAL A 291 2.07 -12.60 25.18
CA VAL A 291 1.79 -11.42 24.38
C VAL A 291 0.90 -10.50 25.21
N LEU A 292 1.46 -9.43 25.78
CA LEU A 292 0.69 -8.43 26.49
C LEU A 292 -0.22 -7.68 25.51
N GLU A 293 -1.53 -7.94 25.59
CA GLU A 293 -2.55 -7.17 24.89
C GLU A 293 -2.58 -5.73 25.43
N MET A 294 -1.88 -4.80 24.77
CA MET A 294 -1.85 -3.43 25.26
C MET A 294 -2.80 -2.49 24.55
N LEU A 295 -2.96 -2.53 23.22
CA LEU A 295 -3.72 -1.49 22.51
C LEU A 295 -4.32 -2.00 21.18
N SER A 296 -5.62 -1.75 20.98
CA SER A 296 -6.28 -1.82 19.68
C SER A 296 -6.48 -0.41 19.13
N GLY A 297 -6.13 -0.17 17.88
CA GLY A 297 -6.33 1.12 17.24
C GLY A 297 -6.57 0.98 15.74
N TYR A 298 -7.11 2.04 15.14
CA TYR A 298 -7.16 2.15 13.69
C TYR A 298 -5.89 2.83 13.21
N VAL A 299 -5.17 2.13 12.34
CA VAL A 299 -4.06 2.70 11.61
C VAL A 299 -4.60 3.10 10.26
N ARG A 300 -4.41 4.39 9.94
CA ARG A 300 -4.61 4.85 8.58
C ARG A 300 -3.39 4.42 7.81
N PHE A 301 -3.60 3.44 6.96
CA PHE A 301 -2.73 3.18 5.84
C PHE A 301 -3.21 4.12 4.75
N ALA A 302 -2.31 4.87 4.12
CA ALA A 302 -2.66 5.34 2.77
C ALA A 302 -2.99 4.07 1.99
N ALA A 303 -4.16 3.94 1.33
CA ALA A 303 -4.86 2.68 0.96
C ALA A 303 -4.13 1.62 0.12
N ASN A 304 -2.90 1.33 0.47
CA ASN A 304 -1.86 0.87 -0.40
C ASN A 304 -0.66 0.32 0.40
N GLU A 305 -0.62 0.55 1.71
CA GLU A 305 0.16 -0.21 2.71
C GLU A 305 -0.70 -1.21 3.45
#